data_AF-A0A7T5ULR7-F1
#
_entry.id   AF-A0A7T5ULR7-F1
#
_cell.length_a   1.000
_cell.length_b   1.000
_cell.length_c   1.000
_cell.angle_alpha   90.00
_cell.angle_beta   90.00
_cell.angle_gamma   90.00
#
_symmetry.space_group_name_H-M   'P 1'
#
loop_
_entity.id
_entity.type
_entity.pdbx_description
1 polymer ?
#
loop_
_entity_poly.entity_id
_entity_poly.type
_entity_poly.pdbx_seq_one_letter_code
_entity_poly.pdbx_strand_id
1 'polypeptide(L)'
;MNNYIKSKQYDKVKLMRKFLLLIFAGIIIFLVAGAIRTPEKVLPKALINRVTNSYEKCPDPFTFKTPIDLNKVTSILYPGQIRGGNYKAHGGFRFDGSRPDEITVYAPIDAQVIAGARYPVNGEVQYTFDFEHLCGIRYRLGHLLTLSPKFQAIAEKFPLPTDLNSRTTQVSPPIDVKQGEIIATAVGLTKGGPQTLGGYNTFVDWGVYDYRQQNEASQMPDWPTRHASEDSEWSKYYNSEIYQHAVCWFDWISEADKAKVLSLPSSDTQSGKNSDYCK
;
A
#
# COMPACT_ATOMS: atom_id res chain seq x y z
N MET A 1 61.97 7.87 -28.92
CA MET A 1 61.53 8.36 -27.59
C MET A 1 60.01 8.30 -27.36
N ASN A 2 59.16 8.43 -28.39
CA ASN A 2 57.68 8.45 -28.22
C ASN A 2 57.00 7.12 -27.79
N ASN A 3 57.57 5.95 -28.10
CA ASN A 3 56.95 4.67 -27.74
C ASN A 3 57.11 4.29 -26.26
N TYR A 4 58.17 4.79 -25.61
CA TYR A 4 58.43 4.51 -24.19
C TYR A 4 57.52 5.30 -23.25
N ILE A 5 57.10 6.51 -23.66
CA ILE A 5 56.17 7.35 -22.89
C ILE A 5 54.73 6.80 -22.96
N LYS A 6 54.31 6.29 -24.13
CA LYS A 6 52.99 5.66 -24.30
C LYS A 6 52.82 4.38 -23.47
N SER A 7 53.87 3.55 -23.34
CA SER A 7 53.81 2.33 -22.51
C SER A 7 53.64 2.67 -21.02
N LYS A 8 54.43 3.62 -20.48
CA LYS A 8 54.30 4.03 -19.07
C LYS A 8 52.94 4.67 -18.75
N GLN A 9 52.32 5.38 -19.70
CA GLN A 9 50.99 5.95 -19.52
C GLN A 9 49.90 4.88 -19.53
N TYR A 10 50.02 3.86 -20.39
CA TYR A 10 49.12 2.71 -20.43
C TYR A 10 49.19 1.87 -19.14
N ASP A 11 50.40 1.66 -18.61
CA ASP A 11 50.60 0.92 -17.35
C ASP A 11 50.03 1.66 -16.13
N LYS A 12 50.14 3.00 -16.10
CA LYS A 12 49.51 3.82 -15.05
C LYS A 12 47.97 3.74 -15.09
N VAL A 13 47.36 3.80 -16.27
CA VAL A 13 45.90 3.69 -16.41
C VAL A 13 45.40 2.29 -16.02
N LYS A 14 46.15 1.24 -16.39
CA LYS A 14 45.83 -0.15 -16.01
C LYS A 14 45.96 -0.37 -14.50
N LEU A 15 46.98 0.22 -13.87
CA LEU A 15 47.17 0.18 -12.42
C LEU A 15 46.06 0.93 -11.68
N MET A 16 45.69 2.12 -12.16
CA MET A 16 44.63 2.94 -11.56
C MET A 16 43.25 2.27 -11.68
N ARG A 17 42.96 1.60 -12.80
CA ARG A 17 41.73 0.82 -12.99
C ARG A 17 41.66 -0.39 -12.06
N LYS A 18 42.77 -1.10 -11.84
CA LYS A 18 42.85 -2.19 -10.85
C LYS A 18 42.65 -1.67 -9.43
N PHE A 19 43.22 -0.52 -9.10
CA PHE A 19 43.05 0.11 -7.79
C PHE A 19 41.60 0.54 -7.54
N LEU A 20 40.94 1.14 -8.53
CA LEU A 20 39.50 1.45 -8.44
C LEU A 20 38.63 0.20 -8.29
N LEU A 21 38.92 -0.87 -9.03
CA LEU A 21 38.18 -2.14 -8.90
C LEU A 21 38.34 -2.76 -7.51
N LEU A 22 39.54 -2.66 -6.91
CA LEU A 22 39.78 -3.13 -5.54
C LEU A 22 39.05 -2.28 -4.50
N ILE A 23 38.97 -0.96 -4.69
CA ILE A 23 38.19 -0.09 -3.81
C ILE A 23 36.70 -0.41 -3.93
N PHE A 24 36.17 -0.54 -5.15
CA PHE A 24 34.76 -0.90 -5.36
C PHE A 24 34.43 -2.28 -4.79
N ALA A 25 35.30 -3.29 -5.00
CA ALA A 25 35.14 -4.60 -4.40
C ALA A 25 35.19 -4.53 -2.86
N GLY A 26 36.11 -3.74 -2.30
CA GLY A 26 36.22 -3.50 -0.86
C GLY A 26 34.97 -2.84 -0.28
N ILE A 27 34.40 -1.84 -0.94
CA ILE A 27 33.16 -1.17 -0.53
C ILE A 27 31.98 -2.14 -0.59
N ILE A 28 31.86 -2.94 -1.65
CA ILE A 28 30.80 -3.96 -1.77
C ILE A 28 30.95 -5.01 -0.66
N ILE A 29 32.15 -5.51 -0.41
CA ILE A 29 32.40 -6.48 0.67
C ILE A 29 32.09 -5.86 2.03
N PHE A 30 32.41 -4.58 2.26
CA PHE A 30 32.13 -3.89 3.52
C PHE A 30 30.63 -3.65 3.72
N LEU A 31 29.89 -3.31 2.65
CA LEU A 31 28.43 -3.17 2.67
C LEU A 31 27.76 -4.53 2.89
N VAL A 32 28.22 -5.58 2.23
CA VAL A 32 27.72 -6.96 2.40
C VAL A 32 28.04 -7.46 3.81
N ALA A 33 29.27 -7.28 4.31
CA ALA A 33 29.66 -7.67 5.66
C ALA A 33 28.93 -6.85 6.74
N GLY A 34 28.70 -5.55 6.50
CA GLY A 34 27.91 -4.69 7.38
C GLY A 34 26.43 -5.09 7.42
N ALA A 35 25.85 -5.43 6.26
CA ALA A 35 24.50 -5.97 6.16
C ALA A 35 24.36 -7.35 6.80
N ILE A 36 25.39 -8.21 6.72
CA ILE A 36 25.40 -9.53 7.38
C ILE A 36 25.56 -9.40 8.90
N ARG A 37 26.35 -8.43 9.38
CA ARG A 37 26.65 -8.31 10.82
C ARG A 37 25.59 -7.53 11.61
N THR A 38 24.95 -6.54 11.01
CA THR A 38 23.88 -5.76 11.65
C THR A 38 22.84 -5.33 10.60
N PRO A 39 22.06 -6.27 10.04
CA PRO A 39 21.09 -5.96 8.98
C PRO A 39 20.08 -4.89 9.44
N GLU A 40 19.70 -4.91 10.72
CA GLU A 40 18.78 -3.94 11.36
C GLU A 40 19.27 -2.48 11.34
N LYS A 41 20.57 -2.23 11.10
CA LYS A 41 21.14 -0.88 10.97
C LYS A 41 21.17 -0.36 9.54
N VAL A 42 20.91 -1.22 8.55
CA VAL A 42 21.05 -0.92 7.12
C VAL A 42 19.72 -1.06 6.38
N LEU A 43 18.85 -1.98 6.80
CA LEU A 43 17.55 -2.24 6.19
C LEU A 43 16.42 -2.00 7.19
N PRO A 44 15.26 -1.48 6.76
CA PRO A 44 14.08 -1.39 7.60
C PRO A 44 13.72 -2.78 8.18
N LYS A 45 13.37 -2.86 9.47
CA LYS A 45 12.96 -4.11 10.14
C LYS A 45 11.85 -4.85 9.37
N ALA A 46 10.89 -4.10 8.82
CA ALA A 46 9.86 -4.57 7.89
C ALA A 46 10.44 -5.35 6.69
N LEU A 47 11.46 -4.78 6.03
CA LEU A 47 12.11 -5.41 4.88
C LEU A 47 12.91 -6.64 5.29
N ILE A 48 13.56 -6.62 6.46
CA ILE A 48 14.27 -7.78 7.00
C ILE A 48 13.27 -8.90 7.26
N ASN A 49 12.23 -8.65 8.06
CA ASN A 49 11.20 -9.64 8.39
C ASN A 49 10.57 -10.27 7.15
N ARG A 50 10.37 -9.49 6.09
CA ARG A 50 9.85 -9.98 4.82
C ARG A 50 10.82 -10.92 4.11
N VAL A 51 12.10 -10.54 4.02
CA VAL A 51 13.13 -11.33 3.32
C VAL A 51 13.49 -12.59 4.09
N THR A 52 13.48 -12.55 5.43
CA THR A 52 13.79 -13.69 6.31
C THR A 52 12.56 -14.49 6.70
N ASN A 53 11.36 -14.03 6.32
CA ASN A 53 10.07 -14.52 6.83
C ASN A 53 10.00 -14.57 8.37
N SER A 54 10.70 -13.66 9.06
CA SER A 54 10.82 -13.61 10.52
C SER A 54 9.80 -12.67 11.15
N TYR A 55 8.52 -12.84 10.82
CA TYR A 55 7.45 -12.05 11.43
C TYR A 55 7.24 -12.41 12.90
N GLU A 56 6.83 -11.43 13.70
CA GLU A 56 6.39 -11.69 15.07
C GLU A 56 5.09 -12.51 15.05
N LYS A 57 4.78 -13.23 16.13
CA LYS A 57 3.51 -13.96 16.21
C LYS A 57 2.35 -12.95 16.22
N CYS A 58 1.38 -13.11 15.32
CA CYS A 58 0.18 -12.28 15.35
C CYS A 58 -0.61 -12.51 16.64
N PRO A 59 -1.27 -11.46 17.18
CA PRO A 59 -2.37 -11.64 18.12
C PRO A 59 -3.37 -12.70 17.63
N ASP A 60 -3.93 -13.46 18.57
CA ASP A 60 -4.93 -14.49 18.30
C ASP A 60 -6.12 -14.29 19.25
N PRO A 61 -7.30 -13.85 18.76
CA PRO A 61 -7.58 -13.54 17.36
C PRO A 61 -6.88 -12.24 16.90
N PHE A 62 -6.54 -12.18 15.61
CA PHE A 62 -6.11 -10.93 14.97
C PHE A 62 -7.35 -10.15 14.51
N THR A 63 -7.61 -8.99 15.12
CA THR A 63 -8.85 -8.24 14.85
C THR A 63 -8.55 -6.75 14.72
N PHE A 64 -9.00 -6.17 13.61
CA PHE A 64 -9.02 -4.73 13.37
C PHE A 64 -10.25 -4.10 14.02
N LYS A 65 -10.09 -2.87 14.51
CA LYS A 65 -11.22 -1.93 14.55
C LYS A 65 -11.47 -1.41 13.14
N THR A 66 -12.71 -1.09 12.79
CA THR A 66 -12.95 -0.43 11.50
C THR A 66 -12.27 0.94 11.47
N PRO A 67 -11.69 1.36 10.33
CA PRO A 67 -10.99 2.63 10.24
C PRO A 67 -11.95 3.83 10.19
N ILE A 68 -13.26 3.61 10.26
CA ILE A 68 -14.32 4.60 10.11
C ILE A 68 -15.47 4.29 11.09
N ASP A 69 -16.38 5.25 11.25
CA ASP A 69 -17.67 5.05 11.93
C ASP A 69 -18.66 4.33 10.99
N LEU A 70 -18.92 3.05 11.28
CA LEU A 70 -19.84 2.23 10.49
C LEU A 70 -21.27 2.76 10.44
N ASN A 71 -21.69 3.58 11.40
CA ASN A 71 -23.06 4.11 11.40
C ASN A 71 -23.29 5.17 10.32
N LYS A 72 -22.22 5.69 9.71
CA LYS A 72 -22.30 6.64 8.57
C LYS A 72 -22.27 5.95 7.21
N VAL A 73 -21.92 4.66 7.16
CA VAL A 73 -21.72 3.94 5.90
C VAL A 73 -23.06 3.62 5.26
N THR A 74 -23.17 3.93 3.97
CA THR A 74 -24.40 3.69 3.18
C THR A 74 -24.29 2.44 2.31
N SER A 75 -23.09 2.13 1.81
CA SER A 75 -22.83 0.95 0.99
C SER A 75 -21.37 0.52 1.07
N ILE A 76 -21.10 -0.72 0.68
CA ILE A 76 -19.78 -1.36 0.79
C ILE A 76 -19.24 -1.78 -0.58
N LEU A 77 -17.94 -1.61 -0.78
CA LEU A 77 -17.17 -2.17 -1.88
C LEU A 77 -16.42 -3.40 -1.37
N TYR A 78 -16.59 -4.55 -2.02
CA TYR A 78 -15.91 -5.78 -1.60
C TYR A 78 -14.49 -5.82 -2.18
N PRO A 79 -13.48 -6.29 -1.44
CA PRO A 79 -12.18 -6.58 -2.04
C PRO A 79 -12.30 -7.74 -3.05
N GLY A 80 -11.43 -7.80 -4.06
CA GLY A 80 -11.45 -8.89 -5.06
C GLY A 80 -12.59 -8.77 -6.07
N GLN A 81 -12.88 -7.55 -6.53
CA GLN A 81 -13.91 -7.25 -7.52
C GLN A 81 -13.31 -6.58 -8.74
N ILE A 82 -13.95 -6.75 -9.90
CA ILE A 82 -13.70 -5.94 -11.08
C ILE A 82 -14.59 -4.71 -11.00
N ARG A 83 -13.98 -3.53 -10.90
CA ARG A 83 -14.71 -2.26 -10.79
C ARG A 83 -14.11 -1.22 -11.73
N GLY A 84 -14.96 -0.65 -12.58
CA GLY A 84 -14.52 0.29 -13.62
C GLY A 84 -13.46 -0.33 -14.54
N GLY A 85 -13.67 -1.59 -14.94
CA GLY A 85 -12.76 -2.35 -15.83
C GLY A 85 -11.39 -2.67 -15.23
N ASN A 86 -11.27 -2.64 -13.89
CA ASN A 86 -10.03 -2.95 -13.21
C ASN A 86 -10.27 -3.89 -12.03
N TYR A 87 -9.45 -4.93 -11.92
CA TYR A 87 -9.46 -5.77 -10.73
C TYR A 87 -8.90 -5.02 -9.51
N LYS A 88 -9.65 -5.04 -8.41
CA LYS A 88 -9.36 -4.29 -7.18
C LYS A 88 -9.04 -5.23 -6.02
N ALA A 89 -7.80 -5.21 -5.56
CA ALA A 89 -7.35 -5.96 -4.38
C ALA A 89 -7.93 -5.45 -3.05
N HIS A 90 -8.67 -4.35 -3.06
CA HIS A 90 -9.19 -3.66 -1.88
C HIS A 90 -10.69 -3.44 -2.01
N GLY A 91 -11.34 -3.31 -0.85
CA GLY A 91 -12.72 -2.87 -0.74
C GLY A 91 -12.76 -1.39 -0.37
N GLY A 92 -13.86 -0.98 0.25
CA GLY A 92 -14.02 0.39 0.73
C GLY A 92 -15.41 0.66 1.24
N PHE A 93 -15.57 1.82 1.87
CA PHE A 93 -16.84 2.29 2.42
C PHE A 93 -17.31 3.52 1.64
N ARG A 94 -18.60 3.59 1.36
CA ARG A 94 -19.28 4.78 0.82
C ARG A 94 -20.10 5.46 1.90
N PHE A 95 -20.23 6.77 1.77
CA PHE A 95 -20.98 7.61 2.68
C PHE A 95 -21.87 8.56 1.87
N ASP A 96 -22.79 8.00 1.08
CA ASP A 96 -23.55 8.75 0.07
C ASP A 96 -24.47 9.83 0.66
N GLY A 97 -24.75 9.76 1.98
CA GLY A 97 -25.48 10.77 2.74
C GLY A 97 -24.61 11.72 3.57
N SER A 98 -23.29 11.64 3.46
CA SER A 98 -22.34 12.46 4.24
C SER A 98 -21.43 13.29 3.33
N ARG A 99 -20.97 14.42 3.85
CA ARG A 99 -19.95 15.25 3.21
C ARG A 99 -18.55 14.68 3.45
N PRO A 100 -17.57 14.96 2.55
CA PRO A 100 -16.17 14.59 2.72
C PRO A 100 -15.58 14.89 4.09
N ASP A 101 -15.87 16.08 4.64
CA ASP A 101 -15.35 16.60 5.91
C ASP A 101 -16.06 16.07 7.16
N GLU A 102 -17.05 15.19 7.00
CA GLU A 102 -17.75 14.53 8.10
C GLU A 102 -17.18 13.15 8.41
N ILE A 103 -16.24 12.66 7.60
CA ILE A 103 -15.66 11.32 7.71
C ILE A 103 -14.22 11.41 8.22
N THR A 104 -14.02 10.94 9.45
CA THR A 104 -12.70 10.77 10.05
C THR A 104 -12.23 9.33 9.86
N VAL A 105 -10.96 9.19 9.49
CA VAL A 105 -10.29 7.89 9.30
C VAL A 105 -9.28 7.68 10.42
N TYR A 106 -9.34 6.51 11.04
CA TYR A 106 -8.53 6.10 12.16
C TYR A 106 -7.62 4.92 11.80
N ALA A 107 -6.50 4.81 12.49
CA ALA A 107 -5.67 3.61 12.43
C ALA A 107 -6.41 2.41 13.04
N PRO A 108 -6.69 1.34 12.27
CA PRO A 108 -7.49 0.20 12.73
C PRO A 108 -6.74 -0.71 13.72
N ILE A 109 -5.41 -0.63 13.77
CA ILE A 109 -4.54 -1.39 14.67
C ILE A 109 -3.19 -0.66 14.82
N ASP A 110 -2.44 -0.96 15.88
CA ASP A 110 -1.03 -0.57 16.03
C ASP A 110 -0.22 -1.08 14.82
N ALA A 111 0.54 -0.20 14.17
CA ALA A 111 1.29 -0.55 12.96
C ALA A 111 2.40 0.47 12.69
N GLN A 112 3.14 0.27 11.59
CA GLN A 112 4.12 1.23 11.08
C GLN A 112 3.73 1.70 9.69
N VAL A 113 3.78 3.01 9.43
CA VAL A 113 3.72 3.55 8.07
C VAL A 113 5.01 3.17 7.35
N ILE A 114 4.89 2.41 6.27
CA ILE A 114 6.02 1.89 5.50
C ILE A 114 6.08 2.46 4.09
N ALA A 115 4.98 2.98 3.56
CA ALA A 115 4.93 3.62 2.25
C ALA A 115 3.70 4.53 2.14
N GLY A 116 3.70 5.40 1.13
CA GLY A 116 2.51 6.17 0.76
C GLY A 116 2.71 6.94 -0.53
N ALA A 117 1.67 7.60 -0.99
CA ALA A 117 1.73 8.50 -2.14
C ALA A 117 0.80 9.69 -1.94
N ARG A 118 1.11 10.76 -2.68
CA ARG A 118 0.15 11.81 -3.01
C ARG A 118 -0.10 11.73 -4.52
N TYR A 119 -1.34 11.85 -4.97
CA TYR A 119 -1.68 11.71 -6.39
C TYR A 119 -2.88 12.59 -6.76
N PRO A 120 -2.89 13.20 -7.97
CA PRO A 120 -4.01 14.01 -8.41
C PRO A 120 -5.20 13.15 -8.81
N VAL A 121 -6.40 13.53 -8.36
CA VAL A 121 -7.69 12.99 -8.82
C VAL A 121 -8.63 14.16 -9.03
N ASN A 122 -9.13 14.34 -10.25
CA ASN A 122 -10.03 15.46 -10.61
C ASN A 122 -9.53 16.86 -10.18
N GLY A 123 -8.21 17.07 -10.25
CA GLY A 123 -7.59 18.34 -9.87
C GLY A 123 -7.48 18.57 -8.35
N GLU A 124 -7.69 17.55 -7.53
CA GLU A 124 -7.42 17.54 -6.09
C GLU A 124 -6.28 16.57 -5.77
N VAL A 125 -5.44 16.90 -4.80
CA VAL A 125 -4.44 15.95 -4.31
C VAL A 125 -5.12 15.02 -3.30
N GLN A 126 -4.99 13.73 -3.53
CA GLN A 126 -5.43 12.65 -2.66
C GLN A 126 -4.21 11.90 -2.12
N TYR A 127 -4.42 11.18 -1.03
CA TYR A 127 -3.35 10.44 -0.37
C TYR A 127 -3.68 8.97 -0.16
N THR A 128 -2.64 8.16 -0.21
CA THR A 128 -2.68 6.75 0.21
C THR A 128 -1.50 6.44 1.12
N PHE A 129 -1.72 5.54 2.07
CA PHE A 129 -0.70 5.06 2.98
C PHE A 129 -0.80 3.54 3.14
N ASP A 130 0.38 2.91 3.22
CA ASP A 130 0.57 1.52 3.56
C ASP A 130 1.09 1.40 4.98
N PHE A 131 0.46 0.52 5.74
CA PHE A 131 0.75 0.29 7.14
C PHE A 131 1.02 -1.18 7.37
N GLU A 132 2.09 -1.52 8.07
CA GLU A 132 2.47 -2.90 8.35
C GLU A 132 2.50 -3.17 9.85
N HIS A 133 1.77 -4.20 10.26
CA HIS A 133 1.90 -4.79 11.58
C HIS A 133 3.12 -5.72 11.59
N LEU A 134 3.84 -5.78 12.72
CA LEU A 134 5.08 -6.56 12.86
C LEU A 134 4.93 -8.07 12.60
N CYS A 135 3.69 -8.55 12.58
CA CYS A 135 3.35 -9.94 12.31
C CYS A 135 3.10 -10.26 10.83
N GLY A 136 3.37 -9.31 9.91
CA GLY A 136 3.30 -9.55 8.46
C GLY A 136 1.96 -9.24 7.82
N ILE A 137 1.07 -8.56 8.55
CA ILE A 137 -0.21 -8.08 8.04
C ILE A 137 -0.08 -6.63 7.64
N ARG A 138 -0.50 -6.30 6.42
CA ARG A 138 -0.52 -4.93 5.91
C ARG A 138 -1.93 -4.47 5.67
N TYR A 139 -2.19 -3.19 5.88
CA TYR A 139 -3.39 -2.54 5.36
C TYR A 139 -3.03 -1.28 4.57
N ARG A 140 -3.86 -0.98 3.58
CA ARG A 140 -3.78 0.23 2.76
C ARG A 140 -5.05 1.04 2.93
N LEU A 141 -4.87 2.34 3.13
CA LEU A 141 -5.95 3.32 3.07
C LEU A 141 -5.72 4.23 1.87
N GLY A 142 -6.76 4.48 1.07
CA GLY A 142 -6.72 5.29 -0.14
C GLY A 142 -7.83 6.33 -0.15
N HIS A 143 -7.74 7.29 -1.08
CA HIS A 143 -8.71 8.39 -1.19
C HIS A 143 -8.86 9.22 0.09
N LEU A 144 -7.76 9.41 0.80
CA LEU A 144 -7.70 10.34 1.92
C LEU A 144 -7.55 11.76 1.36
N LEU A 145 -8.28 12.73 1.92
CA LEU A 145 -8.30 14.11 1.46
C LEU A 145 -7.58 15.04 2.44
N THR A 146 -8.13 15.24 3.64
CA THR A 146 -7.51 16.11 4.66
C THR A 146 -6.81 15.24 5.69
N LEU A 147 -5.48 15.23 5.64
CA LEU A 147 -4.66 14.46 6.57
C LEU A 147 -4.55 15.15 7.94
N SER A 148 -4.34 14.36 9.00
CA SER A 148 -3.92 14.92 10.28
C SER A 148 -2.47 15.44 10.20
N PRO A 149 -2.03 16.33 11.11
CA PRO A 149 -0.72 16.97 11.00
C PRO A 149 0.46 15.99 10.87
N LYS A 150 0.41 14.86 11.58
CA LYS A 150 1.44 13.82 11.49
C LYS A 150 1.50 13.22 10.08
N PHE A 151 0.36 12.83 9.52
CA PHE A 151 0.32 12.19 8.21
C PHE A 151 0.59 13.17 7.08
N GLN A 152 0.17 14.43 7.23
CA GLN A 152 0.52 15.51 6.32
C GLN A 152 2.05 15.67 6.22
N ALA A 153 2.76 15.71 7.36
CA ALA A 153 4.22 15.80 7.39
C ALA A 153 4.94 14.57 6.76
N ILE A 154 4.29 13.40 6.74
CA ILE A 154 4.80 12.23 6.00
C ILE A 154 4.55 12.43 4.50
N ALA A 155 3.33 12.81 4.11
CA ALA A 155 2.92 12.95 2.71
C ALA A 155 3.72 14.02 1.94
N GLU A 156 4.14 15.09 2.61
CA GLU A 156 4.95 16.16 2.01
C GLU A 156 6.31 15.69 1.49
N LYS A 157 6.81 14.54 1.98
CA LYS A 157 8.06 13.91 1.53
C LYS A 157 7.88 13.11 0.24
N PHE A 158 6.64 12.79 -0.14
CA PHE A 158 6.38 12.03 -1.36
C PHE A 158 6.47 12.93 -2.60
N PRO A 159 6.93 12.43 -3.75
CA PRO A 159 6.87 13.19 -4.99
C PRO A 159 5.41 13.54 -5.31
N LEU A 160 5.17 14.74 -5.86
CA LEU A 160 3.86 15.03 -6.47
C LEU A 160 3.95 14.52 -7.91
N PRO A 161 3.28 13.42 -8.26
CA PRO A 161 3.31 12.92 -9.61
C PRO A 161 2.66 13.96 -10.53
N THR A 162 3.27 14.15 -11.70
CA THR A 162 2.74 15.04 -12.75
C THR A 162 1.59 14.39 -13.52
N ASP A 163 1.38 13.09 -13.32
CA ASP A 163 0.37 12.22 -13.93
C ASP A 163 -0.54 11.57 -12.85
N LEU A 164 -1.50 10.75 -13.28
CA LEU A 164 -2.42 10.01 -12.39
C LEU A 164 -1.76 8.82 -11.67
N ASN A 165 -0.45 8.88 -11.44
CA ASN A 165 0.33 7.77 -10.92
C ASN A 165 0.22 7.69 -9.39
N SER A 166 -0.36 6.61 -8.89
CA SER A 166 -0.55 6.36 -7.45
C SER A 166 0.52 5.45 -6.84
N ARG A 167 1.66 5.22 -7.52
CA ARG A 167 2.73 4.37 -6.98
C ARG A 167 3.29 4.95 -5.69
N THR A 168 3.36 4.10 -4.67
CA THR A 168 3.83 4.47 -3.35
C THR A 168 5.35 4.64 -3.28
N THR A 169 5.79 5.62 -2.52
CA THR A 169 7.18 5.82 -2.10
C THR A 169 7.38 5.22 -0.71
N GLN A 170 8.51 4.54 -0.51
CA GLN A 170 8.84 3.93 0.78
C GLN A 170 9.14 4.99 1.85
N VAL A 171 8.71 4.71 3.08
CA VAL A 171 9.02 5.50 4.28
C VAL A 171 10.13 4.79 5.04
N SER A 172 11.29 5.44 5.18
CA SER A 172 12.45 4.90 5.88
C SER A 172 13.09 5.98 6.78
N PRO A 173 13.22 5.75 8.10
CA PRO A 173 12.69 4.60 8.83
C PRO A 173 11.14 4.59 8.85
N PRO A 174 10.49 3.42 9.01
CA PRO A 174 9.05 3.33 9.22
C PRO A 174 8.60 4.14 10.44
N ILE A 175 7.36 4.64 10.42
CA ILE A 175 6.83 5.52 11.47
C ILE A 175 5.71 4.82 12.23
N ASP A 176 5.87 4.66 13.54
CA ASP A 176 4.88 4.01 14.39
C ASP A 176 3.55 4.78 14.44
N VAL A 177 2.46 4.04 14.46
CA VAL A 177 1.07 4.51 14.56
C VAL A 177 0.33 3.65 15.56
N LYS A 178 -0.50 4.28 16.39
CA LYS A 178 -1.31 3.58 17.39
C LYS A 178 -2.75 3.40 16.94
N GLN A 179 -3.37 2.29 17.32
CA GLN A 179 -4.79 2.06 17.06
C GLN A 179 -5.61 3.25 17.57
N GLY A 180 -6.54 3.73 16.75
CA GLY A 180 -7.40 4.88 17.06
C GLY A 180 -6.76 6.24 16.81
N GLU A 181 -5.49 6.30 16.37
CA GLU A 181 -4.88 7.55 15.93
C GLU A 181 -5.57 8.08 14.66
N ILE A 182 -5.82 9.39 14.61
CA ILE A 182 -6.48 10.03 13.45
C ILE A 182 -5.48 10.14 12.29
N ILE A 183 -5.85 9.52 11.16
CA ILE A 183 -5.09 9.55 9.91
C ILE A 183 -5.55 10.71 9.03
N ALA A 184 -6.86 10.85 8.87
CA ALA A 184 -7.49 11.88 8.04
C ALA A 184 -8.81 12.34 8.66
N THR A 185 -9.19 13.58 8.41
CA THR A 185 -10.47 14.19 8.82
C THR A 185 -11.40 14.47 7.64
N ALA A 186 -10.97 14.16 6.42
CA ALA A 186 -11.83 14.16 5.25
C ALA A 186 -11.38 13.10 4.22
N VAL A 187 -12.32 12.61 3.42
CA VAL A 187 -12.09 11.55 2.41
C VAL A 187 -12.80 11.85 1.09
N GLY A 188 -12.39 11.16 0.02
CA GLY A 188 -13.04 11.26 -1.27
C GLY A 188 -12.82 12.60 -1.97
N LEU A 189 -13.75 12.98 -2.84
CA LEU A 189 -13.62 14.10 -3.78
C LEU A 189 -14.59 15.22 -3.45
N THR A 190 -14.10 16.46 -3.37
CA THR A 190 -14.92 17.66 -3.12
C THR A 190 -15.24 18.45 -4.38
N LYS A 191 -14.47 18.26 -5.46
CA LYS A 191 -14.67 18.99 -6.70
C LYS A 191 -15.73 18.35 -7.58
N GLY A 192 -16.75 19.13 -7.93
CA GLY A 192 -17.89 18.76 -8.75
C GLY A 192 -18.94 17.96 -7.99
N GLY A 193 -20.06 17.62 -8.64
CA GLY A 193 -21.21 16.98 -7.99
C GLY A 193 -22.14 17.96 -7.27
N PRO A 194 -23.18 17.46 -6.57
CA PRO A 194 -24.13 18.31 -5.85
C PRO A 194 -23.46 19.06 -4.69
N GLN A 195 -23.61 20.39 -4.64
CA GLN A 195 -23.04 21.23 -3.59
C GLN A 195 -23.52 20.83 -2.18
N THR A 196 -24.75 20.33 -2.07
CA THR A 196 -25.33 19.82 -0.82
C THR A 196 -24.55 18.65 -0.23
N LEU A 197 -23.90 17.84 -1.06
CA LEU A 197 -23.06 16.71 -0.65
C LEU A 197 -21.58 17.10 -0.53
N GLY A 198 -21.22 18.33 -0.86
CA GLY A 198 -19.85 18.83 -0.79
C GLY A 198 -18.90 18.20 -1.80
N GLY A 199 -19.39 17.51 -2.83
CA GLY A 199 -18.55 16.84 -3.82
C GLY A 199 -19.25 15.75 -4.64
N TYR A 200 -18.47 15.04 -5.47
CA TYR A 200 -18.95 13.92 -6.26
C TYR A 200 -19.10 12.63 -5.45
N ASN A 201 -18.21 12.40 -4.49
CA ASN A 201 -18.09 11.07 -3.89
C ASN A 201 -17.37 11.12 -2.53
N THR A 202 -18.10 10.78 -1.47
CA THR A 202 -17.56 10.59 -0.12
C THR A 202 -17.32 9.10 0.10
N PHE A 203 -16.06 8.68 0.09
CA PHE A 203 -15.67 7.28 0.21
C PHE A 203 -14.22 7.12 0.69
N VAL A 204 -13.89 5.95 1.22
CA VAL A 204 -12.51 5.56 1.57
C VAL A 204 -12.24 4.14 1.09
N ASP A 205 -11.08 3.92 0.49
CA ASP A 205 -10.62 2.59 0.12
C ASP A 205 -9.92 1.92 1.30
N TRP A 206 -10.22 0.65 1.53
CA TRP A 206 -9.55 -0.17 2.54
C TRP A 206 -9.17 -1.54 1.98
N GLY A 207 -7.88 -1.78 1.90
CA GLY A 207 -7.29 -3.07 1.55
C GLY A 207 -6.55 -3.68 2.73
N VAL A 208 -6.63 -4.99 2.88
CA VAL A 208 -5.86 -5.77 3.87
C VAL A 208 -5.17 -6.90 3.14
N TYR A 209 -3.93 -7.15 3.54
CA TYR A 209 -3.03 -8.10 2.89
C TYR A 209 -2.32 -8.93 3.95
N ASP A 210 -2.37 -10.25 3.80
CA ASP A 210 -1.62 -11.19 4.63
C ASP A 210 -0.36 -11.63 3.89
N TYR A 211 0.79 -11.01 4.17
CA TYR A 211 2.04 -11.35 3.51
C TYR A 211 2.69 -12.65 4.02
N ARG A 212 2.06 -13.34 4.97
CA ARG A 212 2.53 -14.65 5.46
C ARG A 212 2.13 -15.78 4.50
N GLN A 213 1.06 -15.60 3.72
CA GLN A 213 0.54 -16.60 2.80
C GLN A 213 -0.20 -15.97 1.62
N GLN A 214 -0.17 -16.62 0.45
CA GLN A 214 -0.98 -16.21 -0.69
C GLN A 214 -2.45 -16.56 -0.48
N ASN A 215 -3.36 -15.75 -1.02
CA ASN A 215 -4.79 -16.03 -1.02
C ASN A 215 -5.14 -17.17 -1.97
N GLU A 216 -6.25 -17.85 -1.66
CA GLU A 216 -6.73 -19.01 -2.42
C GLU A 216 -6.98 -18.68 -3.89
N ALA A 217 -7.57 -17.51 -4.18
CA ALA A 217 -7.90 -17.13 -5.54
C ALA A 217 -6.65 -17.05 -6.45
N SER A 218 -5.54 -16.55 -5.91
CA SER A 218 -4.26 -16.45 -6.63
C SER A 218 -3.56 -17.77 -6.89
N GLN A 219 -3.99 -18.86 -6.24
CA GLN A 219 -3.45 -20.20 -6.46
C GLN A 219 -4.12 -20.90 -7.65
N MET A 220 -5.21 -20.34 -8.20
CA MET A 220 -5.87 -20.90 -9.37
C MET A 220 -4.95 -20.84 -10.59
N PRO A 221 -4.79 -21.92 -11.39
CA PRO A 221 -3.87 -21.95 -12.52
C PRO A 221 -4.10 -20.86 -13.58
N ASP A 222 -5.34 -20.41 -13.71
CA ASP A 222 -5.75 -19.36 -14.64
C ASP A 222 -5.74 -17.96 -14.03
N TRP A 223 -5.39 -17.77 -12.75
CA TRP A 223 -5.31 -16.44 -12.12
C TRP A 223 -4.52 -15.39 -12.95
N PRO A 224 -3.33 -15.70 -13.50
CA PRO A 224 -2.54 -14.73 -14.24
C PRO A 224 -3.23 -14.21 -15.52
N THR A 225 -4.16 -14.99 -16.07
CA THR A 225 -4.87 -14.69 -17.33
C THR A 225 -6.35 -14.36 -17.12
N ARG A 226 -6.95 -14.75 -15.98
CA ARG A 226 -8.37 -14.54 -15.63
C ARG A 226 -8.75 -13.06 -15.68
N HIS A 227 -7.84 -12.18 -15.29
CA HIS A 227 -8.02 -10.73 -15.34
C HIS A 227 -7.22 -10.05 -16.47
N ALA A 228 -6.57 -10.84 -17.35
CA ALA A 228 -5.73 -10.31 -18.44
C ALA A 228 -6.51 -9.90 -19.69
N SER A 229 -7.79 -10.27 -19.79
CA SER A 229 -8.67 -9.92 -20.91
C SER A 229 -9.01 -8.43 -21.00
N GLU A 230 -8.71 -7.67 -19.94
CA GLU A 230 -9.13 -6.28 -19.79
C GLU A 230 -8.05 -5.28 -20.26
N ASP A 231 -6.76 -5.65 -20.08
CA ASP A 231 -5.60 -4.99 -20.67
C ASP A 231 -4.35 -5.87 -20.48
N SER A 232 -3.70 -6.28 -21.57
CA SER A 232 -2.52 -7.14 -21.53
C SER A 232 -1.35 -6.52 -20.76
N GLU A 233 -1.25 -5.18 -20.67
CA GLU A 233 -0.21 -4.50 -19.89
C GLU A 233 -0.48 -4.55 -18.38
N TRP A 234 -1.75 -4.65 -17.97
CA TRP A 234 -2.14 -4.70 -16.55
C TRP A 234 -2.09 -6.10 -15.94
N SER A 235 -2.00 -7.15 -16.76
CA SER A 235 -1.76 -8.53 -16.29
C SER A 235 -0.55 -8.62 -15.36
N LYS A 236 0.52 -7.84 -15.60
CA LYS A 236 1.70 -7.76 -14.71
C LYS A 236 1.38 -7.13 -13.35
N TYR A 237 0.41 -6.22 -13.30
CA TYR A 237 -0.01 -5.53 -12.08
C TYR A 237 -0.93 -6.42 -11.23
N TYR A 238 -1.85 -7.16 -11.84
CA TYR A 238 -2.74 -8.10 -11.15
C TYR A 238 -2.01 -9.35 -10.63
N ASN A 239 -0.85 -9.67 -11.21
CA ASN A 239 0.08 -10.64 -10.68
C ASN A 239 1.04 -10.06 -9.64
N SER A 240 0.88 -8.79 -9.24
CA SER A 240 1.71 -8.22 -8.18
C SER A 240 1.32 -8.79 -6.82
N GLU A 241 2.29 -8.76 -5.92
CA GLU A 241 2.22 -9.32 -4.58
C GLU A 241 0.98 -8.84 -3.80
N ILE A 242 0.58 -7.57 -3.95
CA ILE A 242 -0.62 -7.01 -3.29
C ILE A 242 -1.88 -7.83 -3.62
N TYR A 243 -2.04 -8.24 -4.87
CA TYR A 243 -3.23 -8.98 -5.32
C TYR A 243 -3.20 -10.44 -4.91
N GLN A 244 -2.01 -11.03 -4.80
CA GLN A 244 -1.83 -12.41 -4.36
C GLN A 244 -1.95 -12.57 -2.84
N HIS A 245 -1.82 -11.48 -2.08
CA HIS A 245 -1.88 -11.50 -0.63
C HIS A 245 -3.12 -10.80 -0.05
N ALA A 246 -3.97 -10.21 -0.89
CA ALA A 246 -5.21 -9.59 -0.46
C ALA A 246 -6.18 -10.60 0.16
N VAL A 247 -6.89 -10.18 1.20
CA VAL A 247 -7.83 -11.02 1.95
C VAL A 247 -9.22 -10.37 2.03
N CYS A 248 -10.24 -11.17 2.36
CA CYS A 248 -11.49 -10.63 2.83
C CYS A 248 -11.33 -10.08 4.25
N TRP A 249 -11.17 -8.77 4.38
CA TRP A 249 -11.01 -8.15 5.70
C TRP A 249 -12.26 -8.23 6.57
N PHE A 250 -13.40 -8.68 6.04
CA PHE A 250 -14.63 -8.86 6.80
C PHE A 250 -14.46 -9.93 7.88
N ASP A 251 -13.56 -10.91 7.66
CA ASP A 251 -13.25 -11.95 8.64
C ASP A 251 -12.27 -11.49 9.73
N TRP A 252 -11.80 -10.24 9.64
CA TRP A 252 -10.73 -9.68 10.47
C TRP A 252 -11.22 -8.48 11.28
N ILE A 253 -12.52 -8.29 11.38
CA ILE A 253 -13.20 -7.30 12.23
C ILE A 253 -14.08 -8.02 13.24
N SER A 254 -14.64 -7.29 14.22
CA SER A 254 -15.52 -7.90 15.21
C SER A 254 -16.75 -8.52 14.54
N GLU A 255 -17.32 -9.59 15.13
CA GLU A 255 -18.55 -10.21 14.61
C GLU A 255 -19.71 -9.22 14.44
N ALA A 256 -19.82 -8.26 15.36
CA ALA A 256 -20.82 -7.20 15.28
C ALA A 256 -20.59 -6.28 14.06
N ASP A 257 -19.35 -5.90 13.79
CA ASP A 257 -19.00 -5.07 12.64
C ASP A 257 -19.12 -5.85 11.33
N LYS A 258 -18.74 -7.13 11.31
CA LYS A 258 -18.94 -8.05 10.19
C LYS A 258 -20.41 -8.15 9.83
N ALA A 259 -21.28 -8.36 10.82
CA ALA A 259 -22.73 -8.41 10.61
C ALA A 259 -23.26 -7.10 10.00
N LYS A 260 -22.81 -5.94 10.49
CA LYS A 260 -23.16 -4.64 9.90
C LYS A 260 -22.69 -4.53 8.45
N VAL A 261 -21.42 -4.83 8.18
CA VAL A 261 -20.83 -4.76 6.83
C VAL A 261 -21.59 -5.66 5.85
N LEU A 262 -21.90 -6.89 6.23
CA LEU A 262 -22.64 -7.83 5.39
C LEU A 262 -24.09 -7.43 5.14
N SER A 263 -24.69 -6.66 6.05
CA SER A 263 -26.06 -6.13 5.91
C SER A 263 -26.17 -4.97 4.91
N LEU A 264 -25.06 -4.26 4.65
CA LEU A 264 -25.04 -3.13 3.74
C LEU A 264 -25.29 -3.55 2.28
N PRO A 265 -25.88 -2.67 1.46
CA PRO A 265 -25.96 -2.88 0.02
C PRO A 265 -24.54 -2.81 -0.58
N SER A 266 -24.32 -3.56 -1.67
CA SER A 266 -23.11 -3.38 -2.46
C SER A 266 -23.15 -2.04 -3.19
N SER A 267 -22.03 -1.33 -3.16
CA SER A 267 -21.86 -0.09 -3.88
C SER A 267 -21.61 -0.31 -5.39
N ASP A 268 -21.04 -1.45 -5.76
CA ASP A 268 -20.86 -1.80 -7.16
C ASP A 268 -22.04 -2.63 -7.65
N THR A 269 -22.93 -2.01 -8.41
CA THR A 269 -24.14 -2.68 -8.93
C THR A 269 -23.83 -3.78 -9.95
N GLN A 270 -22.65 -3.73 -10.58
CA GLN A 270 -22.26 -4.72 -11.59
C GLN A 270 -21.79 -6.02 -10.95
N SER A 271 -20.83 -5.94 -10.02
CA SER A 271 -20.34 -7.12 -9.28
C SER A 271 -21.29 -7.53 -8.16
N GLY A 272 -22.10 -6.61 -7.65
CA GLY A 272 -22.92 -6.85 -6.47
C GLY A 272 -22.05 -7.28 -5.29
N LYS A 273 -22.42 -8.39 -4.64
CA LYS A 273 -21.65 -9.01 -3.56
C LYS A 273 -20.67 -10.09 -4.04
N ASN A 274 -20.55 -10.30 -5.37
CA ASN A 274 -19.61 -11.26 -5.91
C ASN A 274 -18.18 -10.77 -5.67
N SER A 275 -17.34 -11.62 -5.10
CA SER A 275 -15.95 -11.33 -4.76
C SER A 275 -15.12 -12.60 -4.83
N ASP A 276 -13.89 -12.47 -5.31
CA ASP A 276 -12.93 -13.57 -5.32
C ASP A 276 -12.39 -13.85 -3.91
N TYR A 277 -12.38 -12.85 -3.02
CA TYR A 277 -11.82 -12.98 -1.68
C TYR A 277 -12.87 -13.20 -0.59
N CYS A 278 -14.03 -12.57 -0.70
CA CYS A 278 -15.11 -12.63 0.28
C CYS A 278 -16.18 -13.62 -0.18
N LYS A 279 -16.42 -14.67 0.59
CA LYS A 279 -17.42 -15.71 0.33
C LYS A 279 -18.56 -15.67 1.33
#